data_AF-A0A936TYB7-F1
#
_entry.id   AF-A0A936TYB7-F1
#
_cell.length_a   1.000
_cell.length_b   1.000
_cell.length_c   1.000
_cell.angle_alpha   90.00
_cell.angle_beta   90.00
_cell.angle_gamma   90.00
#
_symmetry.space_group_name_H-M   'P 1'
#
loop_
_entity.id
_entity.type
_entity.pdbx_description
1 polymer ?
#
loop_
_entity_poly.entity_id
_entity_poly.type
_entity_poly.pdbx_seq_one_letter_code
_entity_poly.pdbx_strand_id
1 'polypeptide(L)' 'MNFLIKLLVWMLRIVVFVGLFGLAIKNSGPMELRFFFDQAWTAPVSVVVLVVFAFGVAVGLTAALGVFLRPSSGRKP' A
#
# COMPACT_ATOMS: atom_id res chain seq x y z
N MET A 1 -17.47 -11.53 -23.04
CA MET A 1 -17.52 -10.93 -21.68
C MET A 1 -16.18 -10.40 -21.18
N ASN A 2 -15.04 -10.87 -21.70
CA ASN A 2 -13.72 -10.49 -21.17
C ASN A 2 -13.26 -9.07 -21.57
N PHE A 3 -13.72 -8.55 -22.70
CA PHE A 3 -13.35 -7.20 -23.16
C PHE A 3 -13.90 -6.11 -22.24
N LEU A 4 -15.16 -6.20 -21.84
CA LEU A 4 -15.79 -5.24 -20.93
C LEU A 4 -15.08 -5.20 -19.57
N ILE A 5 -14.76 -6.38 -19.01
CA ILE A 5 -14.01 -6.50 -17.76
C ILE A 5 -12.59 -5.94 -17.89
N LYS A 6 -11.88 -6.26 -18.99
CA LYS A 6 -10.53 -5.72 -19.26
C LYS A 6 -10.55 -4.19 -19.41
N LEU A 7 -11.56 -3.65 -20.09
CA LEU A 7 -11.75 -2.21 -20.25
C LEU A 7 -12.02 -1.54 -18.89
N LEU A 8 -12.89 -2.14 -18.07
CA LEU A 8 -13.21 -1.62 -16.74
C LEU A 8 -11.98 -1.61 -15.82
N VAL A 9 -11.19 -2.69 -15.82
CA VAL A 9 -9.93 -2.78 -15.06
C VAL A 9 -8.91 -1.76 -15.59
N TRP A 10 -8.83 -1.54 -16.89
CA TRP A 10 -7.93 -0.56 -17.48
C TRP A 10 -8.31 0.87 -17.10
N MET A 11 -9.61 1.21 -17.15
CA MET A 11 -10.11 2.50 -16.68
C MET A 11 -9.85 2.71 -15.19
N LEU A 12 -10.10 1.69 -14.37
CA LEU A 12 -9.80 1.73 -12.93
C LEU A 12 -8.31 2.01 -12.69
N ARG A 13 -7.41 1.34 -13.42
CA ARG A 13 -5.96 1.58 -13.33
C ARG A 13 -5.59 3.02 -13.65
N ILE A 14 -6.18 3.61 -14.69
CA ILE A 14 -5.94 5.02 -15.04
C ILE A 14 -6.45 5.95 -13.94
N VAL A 15 -7.67 5.74 -13.43
CA VAL A 15 -8.23 6.57 -12.36
C VAL A 15 -7.37 6.51 -11.10
N VAL A 16 -6.95 5.30 -10.71
CA VAL A 16 -6.03 5.10 -9.58
C VAL A 16 -4.69 5.81 -9.85
N PHE A 17 -4.12 5.66 -11.04
CA PHE A 17 -2.87 6.32 -11.39
C PHE A 17 -2.98 7.85 -11.34
N VAL A 18 -4.01 8.43 -11.95
CA VAL A 18 -4.22 9.89 -11.96
C VAL A 18 -4.46 10.40 -10.53
N GLY A 19 -5.21 9.66 -9.71
CA GLY A 19 -5.41 10.00 -8.30
C GLY A 19 -4.09 10.00 -7.52
N LEU A 20 -3.29 8.94 -7.64
CA LEU A 20 -1.99 8.84 -6.99
C LEU A 20 -0.99 9.89 -7.51
N PHE A 21 -1.01 10.18 -8.81
CA PHE A 21 -0.17 11.20 -9.43
C PHE A 21 -0.56 12.61 -8.97
N GLY A 22 -1.86 12.92 -8.92
CA GLY A 22 -2.36 14.18 -8.39
C GLY A 22 -2.02 14.35 -6.90
N LEU A 23 -2.12 13.28 -6.11
CA LEU A 23 -1.63 13.26 -4.74
C LEU A 23 -0.14 13.52 -4.68
N ALA A 24 0.67 12.89 -5.54
CA ALA A 24 2.12 13.12 -5.58
C ALA A 24 2.46 14.58 -5.88
N ILE A 25 1.77 15.23 -6.82
CA ILE A 25 1.93 16.66 -7.11
C ILE A 25 1.53 17.52 -5.91
N LYS A 26 0.33 17.31 -5.35
CA LYS A 26 -0.16 18.11 -4.21
C LYS A 26 0.67 17.92 -2.93
N ASN A 27 1.31 16.75 -2.80
CA ASN A 27 2.10 16.35 -1.64
C ASN A 27 3.61 16.25 -1.98
N SER A 28 4.06 17.02 -2.97
CA SER A 28 5.46 17.12 -3.39
C SER A 28 6.29 18.04 -2.50
N GLY A 29 5.64 18.81 -1.63
CA GLY A 29 6.31 19.69 -0.69
C GLY A 29 7.19 18.91 0.30
N PRO A 30 8.37 19.46 0.67
CA PRO A 30 9.24 18.84 1.65
C PRO A 30 8.57 18.84 3.03
N MET A 31 8.39 17.65 3.62
CA MET A 31 7.91 17.46 4.99
C MET A 31 9.06 16.98 5.86
N GLU A 32 9.19 17.55 7.05
CA GLU A 32 10.16 17.11 8.05
C GLU A 32 9.57 16.01 8.93
N LEU A 33 10.23 14.85 8.92
CA LEU A 33 9.96 13.70 9.78
C LEU A 33 10.88 13.77 10.99
N ARG A 34 10.32 14.01 12.16
CA ARG A 34 11.07 14.10 13.42
C ARG A 34 11.06 12.73 14.11
N PHE A 35 12.24 12.15 14.25
CA PHE A 35 12.49 10.88 14.92
C PHE A 35 13.08 11.12 16.32
N PHE A 36 13.30 10.02 17.04
CA PHE A 36 13.99 10.04 18.32
C PHE A 36 15.44 10.52 18.16
N PHE A 37 16.04 11.08 19.23
CA PHE A 37 17.41 11.62 19.26
C PHE A 37 17.64 12.85 18.35
N ASP A 38 16.66 13.75 18.25
CA ASP A 38 16.72 14.98 17.43
C ASP A 38 17.00 14.74 15.93
N GLN A 39 16.81 13.51 15.45
CA GLN A 39 16.99 13.18 14.05
C GLN A 39 15.80 13.66 13.24
N ALA A 40 16.03 14.50 12.24
CA ALA A 40 15.01 14.97 11.30
C ALA A 40 15.35 14.55 9.86
N TRP A 41 14.40 13.95 9.14
CA TRP A 41 14.54 13.65 7.71
C TRP A 41 13.52 14.42 6.89
N THR A 42 13.95 15.05 5.80
CA THR A 42 13.05 15.73 4.89
C THR A 42 12.69 14.82 3.72
N ALA A 43 11.40 14.56 3.53
CA ALA A 43 10.88 13.76 2.44
C ALA A 43 9.51 14.28 1.99
N PRO A 44 9.12 14.09 0.72
CA PRO A 44 7.76 14.40 0.28
C PRO A 44 6.74 13.51 1.00
N VAL A 45 5.61 14.09 1.43
CA VAL A 45 4.55 13.37 2.17
C VAL A 45 4.05 12.14 1.39
N SER A 46 3.97 12.24 0.07
CA SER A 46 3.57 11.13 -0.81
C SER A 46 4.48 9.90 -0.69
N VAL A 47 5.80 10.13 -0.58
CA VAL A 47 6.79 9.06 -0.42
C VAL A 47 6.65 8.40 0.95
N VAL A 48 6.46 9.20 1.99
CA VAL A 48 6.28 8.71 3.37
C VAL A 48 5.06 7.79 3.47
N VAL A 49 3.92 8.25 2.95
CA VAL A 49 2.66 7.48 2.95
C VAL A 49 2.84 6.17 2.18
N LEU A 50 3.51 6.21 1.01
CA LEU A 50 3.76 5.02 0.21
C LEU A 50 4.60 3.98 0.96
N VAL A 51 5.68 4.41 1.63
CA VAL A 51 6.56 3.51 2.39
C VAL A 51 5.83 2.87 3.56
N VAL A 52 5.09 3.66 4.34
CA VAL A 52 4.31 3.15 5.48
C VAL A 52 3.23 2.17 5.01
N PHE A 53 2.55 2.48 3.90
CA PHE A 53 1.57 1.60 3.30
C PHE A 53 2.19 0.27 2.83
N ALA A 54 3.31 0.32 2.10
CA ALA A 54 4.02 -0.87 1.64
C ALA A 54 4.47 -1.75 2.81
N PHE A 55 4.94 -1.14 3.90
CA PHE A 55 5.30 -1.85 5.12
C PHE A 55 4.07 -2.52 5.76
N GLY A 56 2.94 -1.81 5.84
CA GLY A 56 1.67 -2.36 6.32
C GLY A 56 1.17 -3.54 5.47
N VAL A 57 1.29 -3.46 4.14
CA VAL A 57 0.98 -4.58 3.24
C VAL A 57 1.89 -5.78 3.50
N ALA A 58 3.19 -5.56 3.67
CA ALA A 58 4.13 -6.63 3.98
C ALA A 58 3.76 -7.35 5.31
N VAL A 59 3.45 -6.58 6.36
CA VAL A 59 2.98 -7.11 7.64
C VAL A 59 1.63 -7.83 7.52
N GLY A 60 0.69 -7.28 6.75
CA GLY A 60 -0.60 -7.91 6.50
C GLY A 60 -0.47 -9.25 5.75
N LEU A 61 0.46 -9.33 4.79
CA LEU A 61 0.75 -10.55 4.05
C LEU A 61 1.38 -11.62 4.96
N THR A 62 2.30 -11.27 5.85
CA THR A 62 2.88 -12.26 6.79
C THR A 62 1.83 -12.81 7.75
N ALA A 63 0.92 -11.96 8.24
CA ALA A 63 -0.22 -12.40 9.05
C ALA A 63 -1.18 -13.31 8.27
N ALA A 64 -1.52 -12.95 7.03
CA ALA A 64 -2.37 -13.75 6.16
C ALA A 64 -1.74 -15.12 5.85
N LEU A 65 -0.43 -15.17 5.59
CA LEU A 65 0.30 -16.42 5.41
C LEU A 65 0.20 -17.32 6.64
N GLY A 66 0.31 -16.78 7.85
CA GLY A 66 0.12 -17.56 9.08
C GLY A 66 -1.29 -18.16 9.20
N VAL A 67 -2.32 -17.45 8.75
CA VAL A 67 -3.70 -17.95 8.71
C VAL A 67 -3.89 -19.04 7.66
N PHE A 68 -3.32 -18.87 6.46
CA PHE A 68 -3.41 -19.84 5.38
C PHE A 68 -2.59 -21.11 5.62
N LEU A 69 -1.43 -20.97 6.26
CA LEU A 69 -0.55 -22.10 6.60
C LEU A 69 -1.00 -22.83 7.86
N ARG A 70 -2.04 -22.35 8.56
CA ARG A 70 -2.61 -23.03 9.72
C ARG A 70 -3.06 -24.43 9.27
N PRO A 71 -2.40 -25.51 9.75
CA PRO A 71 -2.81 -26.85 9.38
C PRO A 71 -4.23 -27.04 9.90
N SER A 72 -5.17 -27.32 9.00
CA SER A 72 -6.46 -27.88 9.36
C SER A 72 -6.22 -29.30 9.87
N SER A 73 -5.64 -29.42 11.06
CA SER A 73 -5.60 -30.69 11.79
C SER A 73 -7.05 -31.05 12.06
N GLY A 74 -7.54 -32.01 11.28
CA GLY A 74 -8.94 -32.40 11.28
C GLY A 74 -9.41 -32.70 12.69
N ARG A 75 -10.53 -32.08 13.09
CA ARG A 75 -11.42 -32.69 14.07
C ARG A 75 -11.79 -34.05 13.49
N LYS A 76 -11.14 -35.12 13.98
CA LYS A 76 -11.69 -36.45 13.84
C LYS A 76 -12.93 -36.53 14.74
N PRO A 77 -14.05 -37.09 14.26
CA PRO A 77 -15.28 -37.26 15.02
C PRO A 77 -15.09 -38.21 16.20
#